data_AF-A0A968K7S8-F1
#
_entry.id   AF-A0A968K7S8-F1
#
_cell.length_a   1.000
_cell.length_b   1.000
_cell.length_c   1.000
_cell.angle_alpha   90.00
_cell.angle_beta   90.00
_cell.angle_gamma   90.00
#
_symmetry.space_group_name_H-M   'P 1'
#
loop_
_entity.id
_entity.type
_entity.pdbx_description
1 polymer ?
#
loop_
_entity_poly.entity_id
_entity_poly.type
_entity_poly.pdbx_seq_one_letter_code
_entity_poly.pdbx_strand_id
1 'polypeptide(L)'
;MRLPKLPRDFYERPTLTVASELLGKIFVFKNMPRMSGRIVEVEAYIGMDDPACHARFGLTKRNSVMFGPGGVTYIYFIYGMYNM
;
A
#
# COMPACT_ATOMS: atom_id res chain seq x y z
N MET A 1 -11.87 7.95 20.91
CA MET A 1 -10.80 6.98 21.21
C MET A 1 -9.85 6.96 20.02
N ARG A 2 -8.55 7.22 20.19
CA ARG A 2 -7.58 7.18 19.07
C ARG A 2 -7.25 5.70 18.83
N LEU A 3 -7.61 5.15 17.67
CA LEU A 3 -7.27 3.77 17.33
C LEU A 3 -5.75 3.64 17.25
N PRO A 4 -5.16 2.55 17.79
CA PRO A 4 -3.73 2.32 17.67
C PRO A 4 -3.33 2.16 16.20
N LYS A 5 -2.10 2.58 15.87
CA LYS A 5 -1.51 2.31 14.56
C LYS A 5 -1.46 0.80 14.36
N LEU A 6 -1.80 0.33 13.16
CA LEU A 6 -1.65 -1.08 12.82
C LEU A 6 -0.17 -1.49 12.95
N PRO A 7 0.12 -2.63 13.61
CA PRO A 7 1.48 -3.14 13.76
C PRO A 7 2.05 -3.65 12.42
N ARG A 8 3.36 -3.90 12.36
CA ARG A 8 4.04 -4.25 11.09
C ARG A 8 3.60 -5.63 10.58
N ASP A 9 3.41 -6.58 11.47
CA ASP A 9 2.85 -7.91 11.22
C ASP A 9 1.47 -7.89 10.52
N PHE A 10 0.66 -6.84 10.72
CA PHE A 10 -0.57 -6.65 9.95
C PHE A 10 -0.28 -6.58 8.43
N TYR A 11 0.82 -5.94 8.04
CA TYR A 11 1.20 -5.73 6.64
C TYR A 11 2.10 -6.85 6.08
N GLU A 12 2.75 -7.63 6.93
CA GLU A 12 3.62 -8.77 6.55
C GLU A 12 2.80 -10.06 6.38
N ARG A 13 1.71 -9.97 5.63
CA ARG A 13 0.77 -11.06 5.33
C ARG A 13 0.49 -11.09 3.83
N PRO A 14 -0.15 -12.16 3.30
CA PRO A 14 -0.49 -12.22 1.87
C PRO A 14 -1.30 -11.00 1.40
N THR A 15 -0.96 -10.46 0.23
CA THR A 15 -1.51 -9.20 -0.31
C THR A 15 -3.04 -9.18 -0.32
N LEU A 16 -3.69 -10.28 -0.72
CA LEU A 16 -5.15 -10.37 -0.77
C LEU A 16 -5.81 -10.27 0.61
N THR A 17 -5.18 -10.86 1.64
CA THR A 17 -5.63 -10.75 3.03
C THR A 17 -5.51 -9.31 3.52
N VAL A 18 -4.35 -8.68 3.30
CA VAL A 18 -4.09 -7.30 3.73
C VAL A 18 -5.05 -6.34 3.02
N ALA A 19 -5.23 -6.48 1.71
CA ALA A 19 -6.13 -5.63 0.92
C ALA A 19 -7.57 -5.71 1.46
N SER A 20 -8.13 -6.92 1.60
CA SER A 20 -9.48 -7.10 2.13
C SER A 20 -9.65 -6.51 3.53
N GLU A 21 -8.67 -6.72 4.42
CA GLU A 21 -8.73 -6.22 5.79
C GLU A 21 -8.39 -4.73 5.95
N LEU A 22 -7.84 -4.08 4.91
CA LEU A 22 -7.61 -2.63 4.91
C LEU A 22 -8.91 -1.85 4.75
N LEU A 23 -9.94 -2.44 4.13
CA LEU A 23 -11.25 -1.81 4.00
C LEU A 23 -11.83 -1.46 5.38
N GLY A 24 -12.33 -0.24 5.50
CA GLY A 24 -12.87 0.31 6.74
C GLY A 24 -11.82 0.85 7.73
N LYS A 25 -10.52 0.59 7.52
CA LYS A 25 -9.45 1.20 8.35
C LYS A 25 -9.33 2.70 8.07
N ILE A 26 -8.72 3.42 9.00
CA ILE A 26 -8.52 4.88 8.89
C ILE A 26 -7.07 5.16 8.53
N PHE A 27 -6.86 5.82 7.40
CA PHE A 27 -5.57 6.41 7.04
C PHE A 27 -5.45 7.78 7.70
N VAL A 28 -4.34 8.03 8.39
CA VAL A 28 -4.12 9.28 9.15
C VAL A 28 -2.77 9.87 8.78
N PHE A 29 -2.76 11.13 8.36
CA PHE A 29 -1.51 11.85 8.16
C PHE A 29 -0.93 12.24 9.52
N LYS A 30 0.21 11.63 9.89
CA LYS A 30 0.83 11.78 11.22
C LYS A 30 0.99 13.24 11.65
N ASN A 31 1.41 14.11 10.74
CA ASN A 31 1.68 15.52 11.01
C ASN A 31 0.48 16.43 10.75
N MET A 32 -0.63 15.89 10.22
CA MET A 32 -1.89 16.60 9.98
C MET A 32 -3.05 15.71 10.44
N PRO A 33 -3.26 15.51 11.75
CA PRO A 33 -4.20 14.51 12.25
C PRO A 33 -5.66 14.75 11.84
N ARG A 34 -6.03 15.99 11.51
CA ARG A 34 -7.35 16.34 10.95
C ARG A 34 -7.51 15.86 9.50
N MET A 35 -6.40 15.59 8.81
CA MET A 35 -6.37 14.96 7.49
C MET A 35 -6.33 13.45 7.70
N SER A 36 -7.53 12.86 7.69
CA SER A 36 -7.74 11.43 7.80
C SER A 36 -8.88 11.00 6.88
N GLY A 37 -8.87 9.74 6.46
CA GLY A 37 -9.89 9.19 5.59
C GLY A 37 -10.13 7.72 5.92
N ARG A 38 -11.36 7.25 5.71
CA ARG A 38 -11.67 5.82 5.74
C ARG A 38 -11.29 5.23 4.39
N ILE A 39 -10.56 4.12 4.41
CA ILE A 39 -10.28 3.33 3.22
C ILE A 39 -11.58 2.62 2.83
N VAL A 40 -12.13 2.99 1.67
CA VAL A 40 -13.37 2.41 1.13
C VAL A 40 -13.14 1.57 -0.11
N GLU A 41 -11.95 1.66 -0.69
CA GLU A 41 -11.55 0.97 -1.91
C GLU A 41 -10.06 0.63 -1.82
N VAL A 42 -9.70 -0.53 -2.38
CA VAL A 42 -8.33 -1.04 -2.48
C VAL A 42 -8.18 -1.85 -3.76
N GLU A 43 -6.98 -1.88 -4.31
CA GLU A 43 -6.56 -2.81 -5.37
C GLU A 43 -5.40 -3.66 -4.86
N ALA A 44 -5.38 -4.94 -5.25
CA ALA A 44 -4.32 -5.87 -4.89
C ALA A 44 -3.53 -6.27 -6.13
N TYR A 45 -2.21 -6.04 -6.10
CA TYR A 45 -1.27 -6.46 -7.13
C TYR A 45 -0.41 -7.59 -6.58
N ILE A 46 -0.50 -8.79 -7.16
CA ILE A 46 -0.01 -10.04 -6.53
C ILE A 46 1.37 -10.48 -7.00
N GLY A 47 2.23 -9.51 -7.35
CA GLY A 47 3.65 -9.78 -7.65
C GLY A 47 3.91 -10.08 -9.13
N MET A 48 4.85 -10.99 -9.40
CA MET A 48 5.39 -11.19 -10.76
C MET A 48 4.41 -11.88 -11.72
N ASP A 49 3.51 -12.72 -11.20
CA ASP A 49 2.53 -13.45 -11.99
C ASP A 49 1.32 -12.60 -12.40
N ASP A 50 1.21 -11.40 -11.85
CA ASP A 50 0.13 -10.45 -12.15
C ASP A 50 0.52 -9.55 -13.33
N PRO A 51 -0.15 -9.66 -14.50
CA PRO A 51 0.19 -8.88 -15.67
C PRO A 51 0.04 -7.36 -15.51
N ALA A 52 -0.76 -6.91 -14.54
CA ALA A 52 -1.01 -5.51 -14.23
C ALA A 52 -0.04 -4.94 -13.18
N CYS A 53 0.72 -5.80 -12.49
CA CYS A 53 1.63 -5.39 -11.43
C CYS A 53 2.95 -4.85 -11.99
N HIS A 54 3.45 -3.76 -11.42
CA HIS A 54 4.79 -3.24 -11.74
C HIS A 54 5.91 -4.26 -11.47
N ALA A 55 5.69 -5.23 -10.58
CA ALA A 55 6.67 -6.28 -10.30
C ALA A 55 6.74 -7.35 -11.41
N ARG A 56 5.79 -7.41 -12.35
CA ARG A 56 5.79 -8.37 -13.47
C ARG A 56 7.07 -8.36 -14.30
N PHE A 57 7.73 -7.21 -14.40
CA PHE A 57 9.01 -7.05 -15.11
C PHE A 57 10.24 -7.33 -14.23
N GLY A 58 10.03 -7.92 -13.05
CA GLY A 58 11.07 -8.12 -12.06
C GLY A 58 11.47 -6.83 -11.35
N LEU A 59 12.62 -6.89 -10.68
CA LEU A 59 13.16 -5.81 -9.87
C LEU A 59 13.74 -4.68 -10.75
N THR A 60 13.33 -3.45 -10.46
CA THR A 60 13.86 -2.22 -11.05
C THR A 60 14.18 -1.23 -9.94
N LYS A 61 14.96 -0.18 -10.24
CA LYS A 61 15.21 0.91 -9.29
C LYS A 61 13.91 1.57 -8.80
N ARG A 62 12.88 1.64 -9.66
CA ARG A 62 11.60 2.29 -9.37
C ARG A 62 10.71 1.46 -8.46
N ASN A 63 10.58 0.16 -8.70
CA ASN A 63 9.65 -0.72 -7.97
C ASN A 63 10.32 -1.49 -6.81
N SER A 64 11.56 -1.16 -6.46
CA SER A 64 12.36 -1.88 -5.45
C SER A 64 11.68 -2.03 -4.10
N VAL A 65 10.83 -1.07 -3.72
CA VAL A 65 10.03 -1.11 -2.49
C VAL A 65 9.08 -2.32 -2.48
N MET A 66 8.55 -2.74 -3.63
CA MET A 66 7.64 -3.89 -3.74
C MET A 66 8.32 -5.24 -3.42
N PHE A 67 9.66 -5.29 -3.41
CA PHE A 67 10.45 -6.48 -3.10
C PHE A 67 11.01 -6.45 -1.66
N GLY A 68 10.68 -5.41 -0.90
CA GLY A 68 11.10 -5.23 0.49
C GLY A 68 10.08 -5.73 1.50
N PRO A 69 10.25 -5.38 2.79
CA PRO A 69 9.32 -5.77 3.85
C PRO A 69 7.95 -5.10 3.70
N GLY A 70 6.91 -5.77 4.21
CA GLY A 70 5.55 -5.24 4.25
C GLY A 70 5.43 -3.96 5.08
N GLY A 71 4.44 -3.12 4.75
CA GLY A 71 4.15 -1.88 5.47
C GLY A 71 5.08 -0.71 5.10
N VAL A 72 5.78 -0.81 3.97
CA VAL A 72 6.52 0.30 3.35
C VAL A 72 5.71 0.84 2.18
N THR A 73 5.48 2.16 2.17
CA THR A 73 4.72 2.82 1.11
C THR A 73 5.56 2.93 -0.16
N TYR A 74 5.00 2.47 -1.27
CA TYR A 74 5.54 2.69 -2.61
C TYR A 74 4.67 3.73 -3.33
N ILE A 75 5.12 4.99 -3.34
CA ILE A 75 4.48 6.05 -4.12
C ILE A 75 5.25 6.24 -5.43
N TYR A 76 4.53 6.33 -6.54
CA TYR A 76 5.13 6.58 -7.84
C TYR A 76 4.36 7.62 -8.66
N PHE A 77 5.09 8.28 -9.56
CA PHE A 77 4.53 9.26 -10.47
C PHE A 77 3.91 8.59 -11.70
N ILE A 78 2.69 8.95 -12.04
CA ILE A 78 1.93 8.43 -13.19
C ILE A 78 1.50 9.59 -14.10
N TYR A 79 1.56 9.34 -15.42
CA TYR A 79 1.25 10.31 -16.49
C TYR A 79 2.01 11.64 -16.43
N GLY A 80 3.11 11.71 -15.68
CA GLY A 80 3.87 12.95 -15.53
C GLY A 80 3.14 14.02 -14.70
N MET A 81 2.07 13.67 -13.98
CA MET A 81 1.22 14.66 -13.27
C MET A 81 0.66 14.19 -11.92
N TYR A 82 0.46 12.88 -11.71
CA TYR A 82 -0.23 12.36 -10.52
C TYR A 82 0.64 11.41 -9.72
N ASN A 83 0.36 11.28 -8.42
CA ASN A 83 0.97 10.28 -7.56
C ASN A 83 -0.03 9.20 -7.23
N MET A 84 0.40 7.95 -7.39
CA MET A 84 -0.26 6.76 -6.88
C MET A 84 0.52 6.25 -5.68
#